data_AF-A0A3A1XKN7-F1
#
_entry.id   AF-A0A3A1XKN7-F1
#
_cell.length_a   1.000
_cell.length_b   1.000
_cell.length_c   1.000
_cell.angle_alpha   90.00
_cell.angle_beta   90.00
_cell.angle_gamma   90.00
#
_symmetry.space_group_name_H-M   'P 1'
#
loop_
_entity.id
_entity.type
_entity.pdbx_description
1 polymer ?
#
loop_
_entity_poly.entity_id
_entity_poly.type
_entity_poly.pdbx_seq_one_letter_code
_entity_poly.pdbx_strand_id
1 'polypeptide(L)'
;MTTDEALKAFVETCDTPGKTLGEMTNAFKELEATIPHPLQCNSEFAYATLSKKIRMFADYMKMERVKKFVKFINLKPDETDARAETLQEIKETCKTYQIALTLEASVNPNEK
;
A
#
# COMPACT_ATOMS: atom_id res chain seq x y z
N MET A 1 6.22 -13.06 9.40
CA MET A 1 5.47 -12.41 8.32
C MET A 1 6.40 -11.42 7.64
N THR A 2 6.63 -11.56 6.35
CA THR A 2 7.37 -10.58 5.55
C THR A 2 6.48 -9.37 5.25
N THR A 3 7.06 -8.23 4.87
CA THR A 3 6.29 -7.08 4.39
C THR A 3 5.36 -7.46 3.25
N ASP A 4 5.82 -8.29 2.30
CA ASP A 4 5.03 -8.68 1.13
C ASP A 4 3.84 -9.56 1.51
N GLU A 5 4.03 -10.47 2.47
CA GLU A 5 2.94 -11.27 3.05
C GLU A 5 1.90 -10.39 3.75
N ALA A 6 2.35 -9.42 4.55
CA ALA A 6 1.46 -8.48 5.24
C ALA A 6 0.71 -7.57 4.27
N LEU A 7 1.39 -7.12 3.22
CA LEU A 7 0.82 -6.29 2.17
C LEU A 7 -0.28 -7.04 1.42
N LYS A 8 -0.01 -8.30 1.08
CA LYS A 8 -0.98 -9.19 0.45
C LYS A 8 -2.19 -9.40 1.36
N ALA A 9 -1.98 -9.73 2.64
CA ALA A 9 -3.05 -9.92 3.62
C ALA A 9 -3.92 -8.67 3.79
N PHE A 10 -3.30 -7.48 3.82
CA PHE A 10 -4.01 -6.20 3.86
C PHE A 10 -4.90 -6.00 2.63
N VAL A 11 -4.36 -6.20 1.42
CA VAL A 11 -5.12 -6.05 0.17
C VAL A 11 -6.27 -7.06 0.11
N GLU A 12 -6.02 -8.33 0.43
CA GLU A 12 -7.05 -9.38 0.43
C GLU A 12 -8.17 -9.09 1.45
N THR A 13 -7.80 -8.60 2.63
CA THR A 13 -8.79 -8.22 3.66
C THR A 13 -9.66 -7.06 3.19
N CYS A 14 -9.08 -6.02 2.59
CA CYS A 14 -9.85 -4.86 2.16
C CYS A 14 -10.66 -5.10 0.88
N ASP A 15 -10.25 -6.04 0.04
CA ASP A 15 -10.94 -6.39 -1.21
C ASP A 15 -12.05 -7.43 -0.99
N THR A 16 -12.09 -8.07 0.19
CA THR A 16 -13.13 -9.06 0.52
C THR A 16 -14.47 -8.35 0.79
N PRO A 17 -15.55 -8.69 0.07
CA PRO A 17 -16.85 -8.07 0.27
C PRO A 17 -17.40 -8.29 1.70
N GLY A 18 -18.06 -7.26 2.25
CA GLY A 18 -18.72 -7.35 3.56
C GLY A 18 -17.78 -7.23 4.77
N LYS A 19 -16.49 -6.99 4.55
CA LYS A 19 -15.54 -6.70 5.63
C LYS A 19 -15.86 -5.38 6.31
N THR A 20 -15.70 -5.36 7.63
CA THR A 20 -15.93 -4.18 8.45
C THR A 20 -14.74 -3.24 8.43
N LEU A 21 -14.98 -1.95 8.70
CA LEU A 21 -13.92 -0.96 8.85
C LEU A 21 -12.88 -1.38 9.90
N GLY A 22 -13.32 -1.98 11.02
CA GLY A 22 -12.43 -2.46 12.06
C GLY A 22 -11.47 -3.56 11.58
N GLU A 23 -11.95 -4.51 10.77
CA GLU A 23 -11.11 -5.55 10.18
C GLU A 23 -10.07 -4.96 9.21
N MET A 24 -10.48 -4.02 8.35
CA MET A 24 -9.57 -3.33 7.42
C MET A 24 -8.50 -2.52 8.15
N THR A 25 -8.89 -1.81 9.22
CA THR A 25 -7.97 -1.06 10.09
C THR A 25 -6.98 -1.99 10.79
N ASN A 26 -7.43 -3.14 11.30
CA ASN A 26 -6.54 -4.11 11.95
C ASN A 26 -5.53 -4.69 10.96
N ALA A 27 -5.97 -5.02 9.74
CA ALA A 27 -5.06 -5.47 8.69
C ALA A 27 -4.02 -4.39 8.31
N PHE A 28 -4.40 -3.10 8.33
CA PHE A 28 -3.43 -2.02 8.17
C PHE A 28 -2.42 -1.94 9.32
N LYS A 29 -2.85 -2.13 10.58
CA LYS A 29 -1.94 -2.13 11.75
C LYS A 29 -0.94 -3.29 11.70
N GLU A 30 -1.37 -4.45 11.23
CA GLU A 30 -0.48 -5.59 10.97
C GLU A 30 0.52 -5.29 9.87
N LEU A 31 0.07 -4.67 8.78
CA LEU A 31 0.96 -4.17 7.73
C LEU A 31 1.95 -3.15 8.30
N GLU A 32 1.50 -2.15 9.05
CA GLU A 32 2.31 -1.09 9.66
C GLU A 32 3.51 -1.65 10.44
N ALA A 33 3.29 -2.70 11.23
CA ALA A 33 4.35 -3.36 12.00
C ALA A 33 5.46 -3.97 11.12
N THR A 34 5.16 -4.20 9.84
CA THR A 34 6.06 -4.81 8.85
C THR A 34 6.52 -3.86 7.73
N ILE A 35 6.00 -2.63 7.66
CA ILE A 35 6.36 -1.68 6.60
C ILE A 35 7.88 -1.37 6.67
N PRO A 36 8.60 -1.43 5.54
CA PRO A 36 10.06 -1.31 5.51
C PRO A 36 10.57 0.07 5.95
N HIS A 37 11.86 0.08 6.29
CA HIS A 37 12.70 1.14 6.85
C HIS A 37 12.39 2.62 6.51
N PRO A 38 11.98 3.03 5.28
CA PRO A 38 11.78 4.45 4.97
C PRO A 38 10.64 5.13 5.74
N LEU A 39 9.56 4.42 6.06
CA LEU A 39 8.44 4.98 6.85
C LEU A 39 8.69 4.82 8.36
N GLN A 40 9.34 3.73 8.79
CA GLN A 40 9.68 3.51 10.20
C GLN A 40 10.75 4.48 10.74
N CYS A 41 11.69 4.92 9.91
CA CYS A 41 12.68 5.94 10.28
C CYS A 41 12.14 7.38 10.23
N ASN A 42 10.90 7.58 9.76
CA ASN A 42 10.26 8.90 9.76
C ASN A 42 9.59 9.13 11.11
N SER A 43 10.16 10.02 11.93
CA SER A 43 9.58 10.38 13.23
C SER A 43 8.15 10.90 13.12
N GLU A 44 7.77 11.53 12.00
CA GLU A 44 6.38 11.93 11.79
C GLU A 44 5.43 10.75 11.63
N PHE A 45 5.90 9.63 11.07
CA PHE A 45 5.08 8.43 10.92
C PHE A 45 4.83 7.77 12.28
N ALA A 46 5.87 7.67 13.12
CA ALA A 46 5.77 7.02 14.43
C ALA A 46 4.73 7.68 15.36
N TYR A 47 4.61 9.01 15.30
CA TYR A 47 3.69 9.79 16.15
C TYR A 47 2.43 10.26 15.42
N ALA A 48 2.23 9.90 14.16
CA ALA A 48 1.04 10.23 13.40
C ALA A 48 -0.21 9.53 13.93
N THR A 49 -1.38 10.15 13.71
CA THR A 49 -2.67 9.47 13.85
C THR A 49 -2.80 8.36 12.80
N LEU A 50 -3.66 7.38 13.05
CA LEU A 50 -3.91 6.27 12.13
C LEU A 50 -4.26 6.76 10.72
N SER A 51 -5.17 7.74 10.61
CA SER A 51 -5.52 8.37 9.32
C SER A 51 -4.29 8.97 8.61
N LYS A 52 -3.42 9.70 9.34
CA LYS A 52 -2.19 10.26 8.77
C LYS A 52 -1.20 9.16 8.35
N LYS A 53 -1.09 8.06 9.10
CA LYS A 53 -0.25 6.91 8.72
C LYS A 53 -0.76 6.24 7.44
N ILE A 54 -2.05 6.01 7.32
CA ILE A 54 -2.67 5.45 6.10
C ILE A 54 -2.43 6.38 4.92
N ARG A 55 -2.56 7.69 5.11
CA ARG A 55 -2.23 8.69 4.07
C ARG A 55 -0.77 8.63 3.63
N MET A 56 0.17 8.59 4.58
CA MET A 56 1.60 8.48 4.27
C MET A 56 1.92 7.18 3.52
N PHE A 57 1.26 6.09 3.87
CA PHE A 57 1.35 4.83 3.14
C PHE A 57 0.76 4.94 1.71
N ALA A 58 -0.38 5.60 1.55
CA ALA A 58 -0.96 5.85 0.23
C ALA A 58 0.00 6.70 -0.65
N ASP A 59 0.60 7.75 -0.09
CA ASP A 59 1.58 8.58 -0.80
C ASP A 59 2.84 7.79 -1.16
N TYR A 60 3.30 6.89 -0.28
CA TYR A 60 4.38 5.95 -0.59
C TYR A 60 4.01 5.05 -1.79
N MET A 61 2.83 4.44 -1.78
CA MET A 61 2.37 3.60 -2.89
C MET A 61 2.21 4.38 -4.20
N LYS A 62 1.80 5.65 -4.13
CA LYS A 62 1.78 6.55 -5.28
C LYS A 62 3.19 6.75 -5.87
N MET A 63 4.22 6.92 -5.05
CA MET A 63 5.60 7.03 -5.51
C MET A 63 6.12 5.71 -6.08
N GLU A 64 5.84 4.58 -5.43
CA GLU A 64 6.21 3.25 -5.91
C GLU A 64 5.60 2.95 -7.29
N ARG A 65 4.34 3.35 -7.50
CA ARG A 65 3.69 3.25 -8.82
C ARG A 65 4.46 4.01 -9.89
N VAL A 66 4.92 5.23 -9.59
CA VAL A 66 5.70 6.02 -10.55
C VAL A 66 7.02 5.34 -10.88
N LYS A 67 7.74 4.81 -9.89
CA LYS A 67 8.99 4.06 -10.13
C LYS A 67 8.76 2.85 -11.03
N LYS A 68 7.71 2.06 -10.76
CA LYS A 68 7.35 0.88 -11.56
C LYS A 68 6.91 1.26 -12.98
N PHE A 69 6.20 2.38 -13.14
CA PHE A 69 5.86 2.90 -14.46
C PHE A 69 7.11 3.32 -15.24
N VAL A 70 8.07 3.99 -14.60
CA VAL A 70 9.36 4.33 -15.21
C VAL A 70 10.14 3.06 -15.59
N LYS A 71 10.14 2.02 -14.74
CA LYS A 71 10.71 0.70 -15.07
C LYS A 71 10.06 0.14 -16.34
N PHE A 72 8.72 0.14 -16.41
CA PHE A 72 7.97 -0.40 -17.55
C PHE A 72 8.28 0.30 -18.89
N ILE A 73 8.34 1.63 -18.92
CA ILE A 73 8.61 2.37 -20.17
C ILE A 73 10.04 2.18 -20.68
N ASN A 74 10.97 1.80 -19.80
CA ASN A 74 12.36 1.55 -20.14
C ASN A 74 12.63 0.11 -20.58
N LEU A 75 11.66 -0.81 -20.41
CA LEU A 75 11.76 -2.15 -20.97
C LEU A 75 11.63 -2.11 -22.50
N LYS A 76 12.47 -2.88 -23.18
CA LYS A 76 12.41 -3.04 -24.62
C LYS A 76 11.12 -3.77 -25.03
N PRO A 77 10.63 -3.58 -26.26
CA PRO A 77 9.39 -4.21 -26.73
C PRO A 77 9.42 -5.75 -26.73
N ASP A 78 10.60 -6.34 -26.90
CA ASP A 78 10.83 -7.78 -26.96
C ASP A 78 10.93 -8.45 -25.57
N GLU A 79 11.07 -7.67 -24.50
CA GLU A 79 11.08 -8.14 -23.10
C GLU A 79 9.66 -8.44 -22.59
N THR A 80 8.90 -9.24 -23.33
CA THR A 80 7.46 -9.47 -23.13
C THR A 80 7.09 -9.97 -21.73
N ASP A 81 7.83 -10.93 -21.18
CA ASP A 81 7.60 -11.45 -19.83
C ASP A 81 7.85 -10.37 -18.76
N ALA A 82 8.98 -9.67 -18.84
CA ALA A 82 9.32 -8.59 -17.90
C ALA A 82 8.31 -7.43 -17.95
N ARG A 83 7.76 -7.15 -19.14
CA ARG A 83 6.69 -6.16 -19.32
C ARG A 83 5.40 -6.63 -18.66
N ALA A 84 5.03 -7.89 -18.83
CA ALA A 84 3.82 -8.46 -18.22
C ALA A 84 3.92 -8.45 -16.68
N GLU A 85 5.07 -8.87 -16.13
CA GLU A 85 5.37 -8.83 -14.70
C GLU A 85 5.30 -7.39 -14.17
N THR A 86 6.02 -6.45 -14.80
CA THR A 86 6.02 -5.05 -14.35
C THR A 86 4.62 -4.42 -14.45
N LEU A 87 3.83 -4.78 -15.46
CA LEU A 87 2.44 -4.31 -15.57
C LEU A 87 1.57 -4.86 -14.43
N GLN A 88 1.79 -6.11 -14.01
CA GLN A 88 1.13 -6.70 -12.86
C GLN A 88 1.51 -5.99 -11.56
N GLU A 89 2.80 -5.73 -11.34
CA GLU A 89 3.29 -4.94 -10.19
C GLU A 89 2.64 -3.53 -10.14
N ILE A 90 2.46 -2.89 -11.30
CA ILE A 90 1.79 -1.58 -11.41
C ILE A 90 0.31 -1.70 -11.00
N LYS A 91 -0.41 -2.72 -11.50
CA LYS A 91 -1.82 -2.94 -11.16
C LYS A 91 -2.00 -3.16 -9.66
N GLU A 92 -1.15 -3.98 -9.05
CA GLU A 92 -1.18 -4.26 -7.61
C GLU A 92 -0.91 -3.01 -6.78
N THR A 93 0.07 -2.19 -7.21
CA THR A 93 0.37 -0.93 -6.54
C THR A 93 -0.79 0.07 -6.67
N CYS A 94 -1.43 0.15 -7.84
CA CYS A 94 -2.64 0.95 -8.06
C CYS A 94 -3.79 0.52 -7.16
N LYS A 95 -4.05 -0.79 -7.07
CA LYS A 95 -5.10 -1.35 -6.20
C LYS A 95 -4.83 -1.02 -4.74
N THR A 96 -3.61 -1.25 -4.27
CA THR A 96 -3.24 -0.95 -2.88
C THR A 96 -3.39 0.54 -2.56
N TYR A 97 -2.97 1.41 -3.47
CA TYR A 97 -3.14 2.86 -3.32
C TYR A 97 -4.62 3.25 -3.16
N GLN A 98 -5.50 2.71 -3.99
CA GLN A 98 -6.95 2.98 -3.91
C GLN A 98 -7.56 2.46 -2.61
N ILE A 99 -7.17 1.25 -2.17
CA ILE A 99 -7.59 0.69 -0.89
C ILE A 99 -7.16 1.61 0.26
N ALA A 100 -5.91 2.06 0.28
CA ALA A 100 -5.39 2.93 1.33
C ALA A 100 -6.14 4.28 1.38
N LEU A 101 -6.41 4.91 0.22
CA LEU A 101 -7.22 6.14 0.17
C LEU A 101 -8.65 5.93 0.68
N THR A 102 -9.27 4.81 0.30
CA THR A 102 -10.63 4.49 0.73
C THR A 102 -10.69 4.28 2.25
N LEU A 103 -9.70 3.58 2.80
CA LEU A 103 -9.57 3.38 4.23
C LEU A 103 -9.30 4.71 4.96
N GLU A 104 -8.40 5.55 4.44
CA GLU A 104 -8.11 6.87 5.02
C GLU A 104 -9.35 7.76 5.14
N ALA A 105 -10.18 7.79 4.10
CA ALA A 105 -11.43 8.55 4.09
C ALA A 105 -12.49 7.98 5.05
N SER A 106 -12.37 6.72 5.43
CA SER A 106 -13.34 6.00 6.28
C SER A 106 -12.96 5.99 7.76
N VAL A 107 -11.68 6.17 8.08
CA VAL A 107 -11.16 6.19 9.46
C VAL A 107 -11.35 7.56 10.10
N ASN A 108 -11.61 7.60 11.41
CA ASN A 108 -11.69 8.85 12.15
C ASN A 108 -10.31 9.56 12.16
N PRO A 109 -10.21 10.82 11.72
CA PRO A 109 -8.93 11.55 11.66
C PRO A 109 -8.17 11.64 12.99
N ASN A 110 -8.91 11.54 14.11
CA ASN A 110 -8.38 11.64 15.47
C ASN A 110 -8.07 10.28 16.13
N GLU A 111 -8.35 9.17 15.44
CA GLU A 111 -8.00 7.83 15.93
C GLU A 111 -6.48 7.65 15.92
N LYS A 112 -5.94 7.20 17.06
CA LYS A 112 -4.51 6.96 17.23
C LYS A 112 -4.12 5.55 16.82
#